data_AF-A0A2N1UQI2-F1
#
_entry.id   AF-A0A2N1UQI2-F1
#
_cell.length_a   1.000
_cell.length_b   1.000
_cell.length_c   1.000
_cell.angle_alpha   90.00
_cell.angle_beta   90.00
_cell.angle_gamma   90.00
#
_symmetry.space_group_name_H-M   'P 1'
#
loop_
_entity.id
_entity.type
_entity.pdbx_description
1 polymer ?
#
loop_
_entity_poly.entity_id
_entity_poly.type
_entity_poly.pdbx_seq_one_letter_code
_entity_poly.pdbx_strand_id
1 'polypeptide(L)'
;MLKNIQRENISLDSYRELQNRFRADGIATYTDILVGLPGETYASFASSLSRVIDEGQHHLIRFYNVSLLPNAEMAQPEYRARHGLETVEILHVEPLAPTRIDIPETQEIVIATRCLSKPDWVRMRVMAWWAELVYFNRKLLQVPIALLNLAGVPYADTFCYLVDGNWPQTQIMSQIRQFLCHKARAIQQGDSELCAAQIPGQRDMWLTVEEHLVTGLCQTLAWNAFFDDAKVIFDELLLRQGKTLPPHVLEEALTLSSCLLQGIILEKPFDLPVSSNFWQVYQGVLSGHPLTLAPWQGRLSRNWAGHPYHQLKLIHETDLAGQSPPGTPSGAKMTGA
;
A
#
# COMPACT_ATOMS: atom_id res chain seq x y z
N MET A 1 20.39 3.34 -15.44
CA MET A 1 19.61 4.29 -14.65
C MET A 1 20.50 5.14 -13.73
N LEU A 2 21.13 4.61 -12.67
CA LEU A 2 21.94 5.41 -11.73
C LEU A 2 23.07 6.23 -12.38
N LYS A 3 23.75 5.68 -13.40
CA LYS A 3 24.74 6.40 -14.23
C LYS A 3 24.19 7.65 -14.92
N ASN A 4 22.93 7.64 -15.32
CA ASN A 4 22.31 8.76 -16.05
C ASN A 4 21.96 9.94 -15.12
N ILE A 5 21.88 9.69 -13.81
CA ILE A 5 21.57 10.70 -12.78
C ILE A 5 22.75 10.96 -11.84
N GLN A 6 23.95 10.47 -12.19
CA GLN A 6 25.19 10.65 -11.43
C GLN A 6 25.11 10.26 -9.93
N ARG A 7 24.22 9.32 -9.57
CA ARG A 7 24.07 8.83 -8.18
C ARG A 7 24.81 7.50 -7.99
N GLU A 8 26.14 7.53 -8.03
CA GLU A 8 27.00 6.35 -7.73
C GLU A 8 27.65 6.39 -6.33
N ASN A 9 27.39 7.43 -5.52
CA ASN A 9 28.15 7.67 -4.27
C ASN A 9 27.88 6.69 -3.10
N ILE A 10 26.84 5.87 -3.14
CA ILE A 10 26.59 4.82 -2.14
C ILE A 10 26.31 3.52 -2.90
N SER A 11 27.07 2.47 -2.61
CA SER A 11 26.83 1.16 -3.22
C SER A 11 25.46 0.62 -2.77
N LEU A 12 24.73 -0.03 -3.67
CA LEU A 12 23.46 -0.69 -3.32
C LEU A 12 23.66 -1.72 -2.20
N ASP A 13 24.84 -2.32 -2.10
CA ASP A 13 25.17 -3.29 -1.07
C ASP A 13 25.30 -2.63 0.31
N SER A 14 25.89 -1.44 0.41
CA SER A 14 25.93 -0.67 1.66
C SER A 14 24.53 -0.24 2.11
N TYR A 15 23.65 0.12 1.17
CA TYR A 15 22.25 0.43 1.47
C TYR A 15 21.51 -0.79 2.02
N ARG A 16 21.67 -1.96 1.37
CA ARG A 16 21.10 -3.23 1.81
C ARG A 16 21.59 -3.65 3.18
N GLU A 17 22.89 -3.50 3.46
CA GLU A 17 23.47 -3.82 4.76
C GLU A 17 22.83 -2.98 5.87
N LEU A 18 22.72 -1.66 5.68
CA LEU A 18 22.08 -0.77 6.64
C LEU A 18 20.60 -1.12 6.85
N GLN A 19 19.87 -1.37 5.76
CA GLN A 19 18.46 -1.75 5.82
C GLN A 19 18.25 -3.04 6.63
N ASN A 20 19.09 -4.06 6.39
CA ASN A 20 19.04 -5.31 7.13
C ASN A 20 19.32 -5.13 8.62
N ARG A 21 20.32 -4.31 8.97
CA ARG A 21 20.64 -4.01 10.37
C ARG A 21 19.50 -3.27 11.07
N PHE A 22 18.97 -2.22 10.47
CA PHE A 22 17.84 -1.48 11.04
C PHE A 22 16.60 -2.36 11.20
N ARG A 23 16.32 -3.24 10.24
CA ARG A 23 15.23 -4.22 10.35
C ARG A 23 15.44 -5.18 11.52
N ALA A 24 16.65 -5.71 11.71
CA ALA A 24 16.99 -6.58 12.83
C ALA A 24 16.80 -5.88 14.19
N ASP A 25 17.10 -4.58 14.24
CA ASP A 25 16.93 -3.74 15.44
C ASP A 25 15.49 -3.23 15.64
N GLY A 26 14.56 -3.58 14.75
CA GLY A 26 13.17 -3.12 14.79
C GLY A 26 12.99 -1.62 14.48
N ILE A 27 13.99 -1.00 13.85
CA ILE A 27 14.00 0.42 13.49
C ILE A 27 13.27 0.61 12.15
N ALA A 28 12.20 1.39 12.18
CA ALA A 28 11.45 1.77 10.99
C ALA A 28 12.32 2.60 10.03
N THR A 29 12.41 2.15 8.78
CA THR A 29 13.07 2.89 7.68
C THR A 29 12.04 3.39 6.69
N TYR A 30 12.40 4.39 5.90
CA TYR A 30 11.61 4.81 4.76
C TYR A 30 12.50 4.93 3.52
N THR A 31 11.90 4.77 2.35
CA THR A 31 12.58 4.90 1.07
C THR A 31 11.82 5.89 0.20
N ASP A 32 12.54 6.85 -0.38
CA ASP A 32 11.96 7.75 -1.37
C ASP A 32 12.31 7.25 -2.78
N ILE A 33 11.29 7.13 -3.64
CA ILE A 33 11.44 6.72 -5.04
C ILE A 33 10.98 7.86 -5.95
N LEU A 34 11.78 8.17 -6.95
CA LEU A 34 11.41 9.15 -7.98
C LEU A 34 10.72 8.44 -9.15
N VAL A 35 9.62 9.02 -9.63
CA VAL A 35 8.83 8.50 -10.75
C VAL A 35 9.21 9.25 -12.04
N GLY A 36 9.62 8.51 -13.05
CA GLY A 36 9.88 9.06 -14.39
C GLY A 36 11.32 9.52 -14.61
N LEU A 37 12.29 8.84 -14.01
CA LEU A 37 13.70 9.21 -14.16
C LEU A 37 14.22 8.96 -15.60
N PRO A 38 15.18 9.76 -16.10
CA PRO A 38 15.78 9.56 -17.42
C PRO A 38 16.43 8.17 -17.58
N GLY A 39 15.98 7.43 -18.59
CA GLY A 39 16.43 6.06 -18.87
C GLY A 39 15.69 4.98 -18.07
N GLU A 40 14.63 5.33 -17.36
CA GLU A 40 13.68 4.40 -16.76
C GLU A 40 12.59 4.01 -17.75
N THR A 41 12.10 2.77 -17.64
CA THR A 41 10.96 2.21 -18.37
C THR A 41 9.93 1.67 -17.37
N TYR A 42 8.68 1.48 -17.77
CA TYR A 42 7.65 0.96 -16.86
C TYR A 42 8.06 -0.37 -16.22
N ALA A 43 8.66 -1.27 -17.01
CA ALA A 43 9.17 -2.54 -16.53
C ALA A 43 10.32 -2.40 -15.52
N SER A 44 11.27 -1.48 -15.75
CA SER A 44 12.37 -1.26 -14.80
C SER A 44 11.90 -0.62 -13.50
N PHE A 45 10.88 0.24 -13.55
CA PHE A 45 10.25 0.82 -12.35
C PHE A 45 9.55 -0.28 -11.53
N ALA A 46 8.72 -1.11 -12.16
CA ALA A 46 8.03 -2.23 -11.50
C ALA A 46 9.01 -3.22 -10.88
N SER A 47 10.08 -3.57 -11.61
CA SER A 47 11.15 -4.44 -11.10
C SER A 47 11.90 -3.80 -9.93
N SER A 48 12.18 -2.49 -9.98
CA SER A 48 12.85 -1.78 -8.89
C SER A 48 11.98 -1.74 -7.64
N LEU A 49 10.68 -1.49 -7.78
CA LEU A 49 9.73 -1.53 -6.67
C LEU A 49 9.66 -2.93 -6.02
N SER A 50 9.51 -3.98 -6.84
CA SER A 50 9.53 -5.36 -6.33
C SER A 50 10.82 -5.65 -5.56
N ARG A 51 11.97 -5.29 -6.15
CA ARG A 51 13.27 -5.53 -5.52
C ARG A 51 13.40 -4.81 -4.17
N VAL A 52 12.94 -3.56 -4.06
CA VAL A 52 12.99 -2.81 -2.79
C VAL A 52 12.14 -3.50 -1.71
N ILE A 53 11.00 -4.07 -2.09
CA ILE A 53 10.16 -4.86 -1.17
C ILE A 53 10.83 -6.18 -0.80
N ASP A 54 11.35 -6.92 -1.80
CA ASP A 54 12.04 -8.19 -1.61
C ASP A 54 13.30 -8.03 -0.71
N GLU A 55 13.96 -6.87 -0.78
CA GLU A 55 15.11 -6.50 0.07
C GLU A 55 14.71 -6.08 1.49
N GLY A 56 13.42 -6.01 1.81
CA GLY A 56 12.90 -5.85 3.17
C GLY A 56 12.31 -4.48 3.49
N GLN A 57 12.09 -3.60 2.50
CA GLN A 57 11.31 -2.38 2.73
C GLN A 57 9.82 -2.74 2.74
N HIS A 58 9.24 -2.87 3.93
CA HIS A 58 7.81 -3.08 4.11
C HIS A 58 7.16 -1.99 4.98
N HIS A 59 7.94 -1.01 5.44
CA HIS A 59 7.45 0.00 6.35
C HIS A 59 6.82 1.17 5.59
N LEU A 60 7.62 1.90 4.81
CA LEU A 60 7.18 3.09 4.09
C LEU A 60 8.01 3.32 2.83
N ILE A 61 7.32 3.56 1.72
CA ILE A 61 7.90 4.16 0.50
C ILE A 61 7.09 5.39 0.16
N ARG A 62 7.77 6.49 -0.18
CA ARG A 62 7.15 7.69 -0.74
C ARG A 62 7.55 7.85 -2.20
N PHE A 63 6.57 8.16 -3.05
CA PHE A 63 6.82 8.35 -4.47
C PHE A 63 6.70 9.83 -4.83
N TYR A 64 7.73 10.38 -5.46
CA TYR A 64 7.77 11.76 -5.91
C TYR A 64 7.96 11.82 -7.42
N ASN A 65 7.26 12.73 -8.10
CA ASN A 65 7.58 13.01 -9.49
C ASN A 65 8.95 13.69 -9.59
N VAL A 66 9.62 13.50 -10.72
CA VAL A 66 10.89 14.18 -10.97
C VAL A 66 10.63 15.64 -11.30
N SER A 67 10.90 16.54 -10.36
CA SER A 67 10.84 18.00 -10.58
C SER A 67 12.16 18.55 -11.12
N LEU A 68 12.09 19.49 -12.07
CA LEU A 68 13.26 20.17 -12.64
C LEU A 68 13.56 21.42 -11.81
N LEU A 69 14.56 21.31 -10.95
CA LEU A 69 15.06 22.46 -10.20
C LEU A 69 15.93 23.35 -11.11
N PRO A 70 15.80 24.70 -11.08
CA PRO A 70 16.48 25.60 -12.04
C PRO A 70 18.00 25.42 -12.14
N ASN A 71 18.65 25.05 -11.04
CA ASN A 71 20.10 24.92 -10.96
C ASN A 71 20.59 23.45 -11.08
N ALA A 72 19.69 22.49 -11.32
CA ALA A 72 20.07 21.09 -11.49
C ALA A 72 20.58 20.81 -12.91
N GLU A 73 21.46 19.80 -13.06
CA GLU A 73 21.94 19.35 -14.38
C GLU A 73 20.78 18.99 -15.32
N MET A 74 19.72 18.39 -14.77
CA MET A 74 18.52 18.00 -15.52
C MET A 74 17.76 19.19 -16.13
N ALA A 75 17.92 20.39 -15.58
CA ALA A 75 17.33 21.61 -16.12
C ALA A 75 18.11 22.17 -17.32
N GLN A 76 19.35 21.73 -17.56
CA GLN A 76 20.17 22.23 -18.66
C GLN A 76 19.61 21.82 -20.03
N PRO A 77 19.56 22.72 -21.04
CA PRO A 77 18.99 22.42 -22.35
C PRO A 77 19.60 21.20 -23.04
N GLU A 78 20.92 21.03 -22.92
CA GLU A 78 21.65 19.89 -23.48
C GLU A 78 21.22 18.57 -22.84
N TYR A 79 21.02 18.55 -21.51
CA TYR A 79 20.55 17.38 -20.80
C TYR A 79 19.12 17.02 -21.22
N ARG A 80 18.23 18.02 -21.28
CA ARG A 80 16.84 17.88 -21.72
C ARG A 80 16.77 17.27 -23.12
N ALA A 81 17.55 17.81 -24.08
CA ALA A 81 17.62 17.30 -25.45
C ALA A 81 18.20 15.88 -25.53
N ARG A 82 19.29 15.60 -24.79
CA ARG A 82 19.95 14.28 -24.76
C ARG A 82 19.01 13.17 -24.29
N HIS A 83 18.19 13.44 -23.28
CA HIS A 83 17.27 12.47 -22.70
C HIS A 83 15.83 12.59 -23.19
N GLY A 84 15.55 13.53 -24.10
CA GLY A 84 14.21 13.75 -24.67
C GLY A 84 13.17 14.04 -23.62
N LEU A 85 13.48 14.93 -22.67
CA LEU A 85 12.57 15.25 -21.56
C LEU A 85 11.37 16.05 -22.07
N GLU A 86 10.18 15.56 -21.78
CA GLU A 86 8.94 16.33 -21.88
C GLU A 86 8.45 16.65 -20.47
N THR A 87 8.09 17.90 -20.27
CA THR A 87 7.73 18.45 -18.96
C THR A 87 6.41 19.17 -19.00
N VAL A 88 5.84 19.38 -17.81
CA VAL A 88 4.64 20.21 -17.61
C VAL A 88 4.80 21.00 -16.32
N GLU A 89 4.30 22.23 -16.31
CA GLU A 89 4.19 23.04 -15.11
C GLU A 89 2.91 22.68 -14.38
N ILE A 90 3.01 22.42 -13.08
CA ILE A 90 1.89 22.11 -12.20
C ILE A 90 1.91 23.03 -10.98
N LEU A 91 0.74 23.20 -10.36
CA LEU A 91 0.63 23.85 -9.06
C LEU A 91 1.36 23.02 -7.99
N HIS A 92 2.29 23.64 -7.27
CA HIS A 92 2.94 23.05 -6.10
C HIS A 92 2.11 23.35 -4.84
N VAL A 93 1.73 22.30 -4.13
CA VAL A 93 0.92 22.38 -2.91
C VAL A 93 1.39 21.32 -1.91
N GLU A 94 1.31 21.66 -0.63
CA GLU A 94 1.59 20.73 0.45
C GLU A 94 0.32 19.94 0.84
N PRO A 95 0.45 18.64 1.17
CA PRO A 95 -0.66 17.89 1.75
C PRO A 95 -1.20 18.58 3.00
N LEU A 96 -2.53 18.54 3.16
CA LEU A 96 -3.28 19.17 4.23
C LEU A 96 -3.23 20.70 4.26
N ALA A 97 -2.63 21.36 3.27
CA ALA A 97 -2.74 22.80 3.12
C ALA A 97 -4.17 23.20 2.69
N PRO A 98 -4.68 24.39 3.07
CA PRO A 98 -5.93 24.92 2.56
C PRO A 98 -5.92 25.03 1.02
N THR A 99 -7.07 24.78 0.38
CA THR A 99 -7.18 24.93 -1.09
C THR A 99 -7.13 26.38 -1.56
N ARG A 100 -7.43 27.32 -0.67
CA ARG A 100 -7.22 28.75 -0.92
C ARG A 100 -5.73 29.05 -0.86
N ILE A 101 -5.17 29.45 -2.00
CA ILE A 101 -3.77 29.78 -2.16
C ILE A 101 -3.67 31.28 -2.46
N ASP A 102 -3.00 32.02 -1.59
CA ASP A 102 -2.81 33.46 -1.78
C ASP A 102 -1.66 33.76 -2.76
N ILE A 103 -0.61 32.93 -2.77
CA ILE A 103 0.53 33.03 -3.70
C ILE A 103 0.74 31.66 -4.33
N PRO A 104 0.31 31.42 -5.58
CA PRO A 104 0.47 30.12 -6.22
C PRO A 104 1.93 29.89 -6.57
N GLU A 105 2.50 28.81 -6.03
CA GLU A 105 3.80 28.29 -6.43
C GLU A 105 3.62 27.21 -7.48
N THR A 106 4.49 27.19 -8.49
CA THR A 106 4.48 26.15 -9.52
C THR A 106 5.79 25.37 -9.50
N GLN A 107 5.73 24.15 -10.00
CA GLN A 107 6.91 23.33 -10.25
C GLN A 107 6.81 22.68 -11.63
N GLU A 108 7.95 22.57 -12.30
CA GLU A 108 8.07 21.85 -13.57
C GLU A 108 8.41 20.38 -13.28
N ILE A 109 7.60 19.43 -13.77
CA ILE A 109 7.82 17.99 -13.59
C ILE A 109 8.05 17.27 -14.92
N VAL A 110 8.81 16.17 -14.90
CA VAL A 110 8.99 15.27 -16.05
C VAL A 110 7.75 14.38 -16.22
N ILE A 111 7.18 14.36 -17.42
CA ILE A 111 6.03 13.50 -17.79
C ILE A 111 6.32 12.56 -18.96
N ALA A 112 7.47 12.70 -19.62
CA ALA A 112 7.99 11.72 -20.57
C ALA A 112 9.51 11.88 -20.71
N THR A 113 10.17 10.81 -21.16
CA THR A 113 11.57 10.81 -21.55
C THR A 113 11.75 9.98 -22.82
N ARG A 114 12.96 9.96 -23.39
CA ARG A 114 13.29 9.09 -24.53
C ARG A 114 12.95 7.60 -24.29
N CYS A 115 13.04 7.12 -23.05
CA CYS A 115 12.75 5.72 -22.70
C CYS A 115 11.36 5.54 -22.06
N LEU A 116 10.61 6.62 -21.84
CA LEU A 116 9.35 6.60 -21.11
C LEU A 116 8.31 7.46 -21.82
N SER A 117 7.32 6.81 -22.44
CA SER A 117 6.21 7.50 -23.09
C SER A 117 5.27 8.16 -22.07
N LYS A 118 4.49 9.18 -22.47
CA LYS A 118 3.43 9.76 -21.62
C LYS A 118 2.45 8.71 -21.08
N PRO A 119 1.93 7.76 -21.89
CA PRO A 119 1.07 6.69 -21.37
C PRO A 119 1.78 5.78 -20.35
N ASP A 120 3.04 5.45 -20.56
CA ASP A 120 3.78 4.62 -19.60
C ASP A 120 4.12 5.39 -18.31
N TRP A 121 4.34 6.71 -18.39
CA TRP A 121 4.44 7.56 -17.20
C TRP A 121 3.15 7.52 -16.38
N VAL A 122 1.98 7.57 -17.04
CA VAL A 122 0.68 7.38 -16.36
C VAL A 122 0.63 6.03 -15.65
N ARG A 123 1.03 4.95 -16.33
CA ARG A 123 1.06 3.60 -15.73
C ARG A 123 2.00 3.54 -14.52
N MET A 124 3.18 4.16 -14.59
CA MET A 124 4.10 4.26 -13.45
C MET A 124 3.49 5.01 -12.28
N ARG A 125 2.86 6.18 -12.52
CA ARG A 125 2.28 6.95 -11.42
C ARG A 125 1.12 6.24 -10.76
N VAL A 126 0.27 5.58 -11.56
CA VAL A 126 -0.82 4.72 -11.08
C VAL A 126 -0.26 3.55 -10.26
N MET A 127 0.83 2.92 -10.68
CA MET A 127 1.51 1.88 -9.89
C MET A 127 1.99 2.40 -8.54
N ALA A 128 2.62 3.58 -8.51
CA ALA A 128 3.08 4.22 -7.29
C ALA A 128 1.92 4.49 -6.31
N TRP A 129 0.81 5.04 -6.79
CA TRP A 129 -0.39 5.25 -5.95
C TRP A 129 -1.01 3.95 -5.47
N TRP A 130 -1.03 2.90 -6.31
CA TRP A 130 -1.44 1.58 -5.84
C TRP A 130 -0.55 1.10 -4.71
N ALA A 131 0.78 1.16 -4.87
CA ALA A 131 1.72 0.74 -3.83
C ALA A 131 1.53 1.52 -2.51
N GLU A 132 1.35 2.83 -2.58
CA GLU A 132 1.04 3.70 -1.43
C GLU A 132 -0.26 3.28 -0.73
N LEU A 133 -1.33 3.06 -1.50
CA LEU A 133 -2.64 2.70 -0.99
C LEU A 133 -2.66 1.29 -0.39
N VAL A 134 -2.18 0.29 -1.12
CA VAL A 134 -2.43 -1.11 -0.76
C VAL A 134 -1.33 -1.72 0.09
N TYR A 135 -0.07 -1.29 -0.05
CA TYR A 135 1.06 -1.96 0.60
C TYR A 135 1.80 -1.09 1.64
N PHE A 136 1.97 0.21 1.42
CA PHE A 136 2.86 1.04 2.25
C PHE A 136 2.17 2.03 3.18
N ASN A 137 1.55 3.08 2.65
CA ASN A 137 1.07 4.20 3.47
C ASN A 137 -0.22 3.81 4.21
N ARG A 138 -1.21 3.27 3.46
CA ARG A 138 -2.51 2.85 4.04
C ARG A 138 -2.60 1.35 4.30
N LYS A 139 -1.72 0.56 3.70
CA LYS A 139 -1.55 -0.89 3.94
C LYS A 139 -2.84 -1.70 3.79
N LEU A 140 -3.76 -1.24 2.94
CA LEU A 140 -5.09 -1.84 2.84
C LEU A 140 -5.05 -3.34 2.51
N LEU A 141 -4.07 -3.79 1.74
CA LEU A 141 -3.91 -5.17 1.29
C LEU A 141 -2.47 -5.70 1.53
N GLN A 142 -1.73 -5.15 2.49
CA GLN A 142 -0.32 -5.55 2.71
C GLN A 142 -0.21 -7.03 3.08
N VAL A 143 -1.11 -7.53 3.96
CA VAL A 143 -1.16 -8.93 4.38
C VAL A 143 -1.41 -9.87 3.19
N PRO A 144 -2.52 -9.77 2.42
CA PRO A 144 -2.74 -10.66 1.31
C PRO A 144 -1.67 -10.54 0.21
N ILE A 145 -1.16 -9.35 -0.10
CA ILE A 145 -0.10 -9.20 -1.11
C ILE A 145 1.20 -9.89 -0.68
N ALA A 146 1.57 -9.83 0.61
CA ALA A 146 2.72 -10.59 1.11
C ALA A 146 2.52 -12.10 0.99
N LEU A 147 1.30 -12.61 1.21
CA LEU A 147 0.98 -14.03 1.04
C LEU A 147 0.99 -14.46 -0.43
N LEU A 148 0.53 -13.61 -1.36
CA LEU A 148 0.66 -13.86 -2.80
C LEU A 148 2.13 -14.03 -3.20
N ASN A 149 3.01 -13.17 -2.68
CA ASN A 149 4.44 -13.28 -2.91
C ASN A 149 5.04 -14.59 -2.39
N LEU A 150 4.66 -15.00 -1.18
CA LEU A 150 5.07 -16.30 -0.63
C LEU A 150 4.55 -17.50 -1.43
N ALA A 151 3.37 -17.38 -2.04
CA ALA A 151 2.85 -18.38 -2.98
C ALA A 151 3.57 -18.36 -4.35
N GLY A 152 4.52 -17.45 -4.54
CA GLY A 152 5.36 -17.34 -5.73
C GLY A 152 4.83 -16.38 -6.79
N VAL A 153 3.94 -15.45 -6.44
CA VAL A 153 3.53 -14.33 -7.32
C VAL A 153 4.43 -13.12 -7.04
N PRO A 154 5.34 -12.72 -7.94
CA PRO A 154 6.21 -11.57 -7.72
C PRO A 154 5.43 -10.29 -7.34
N TYR A 155 6.01 -9.43 -6.51
CA TYR A 155 5.36 -8.15 -6.17
C TYR A 155 5.13 -7.30 -7.41
N ALA A 156 6.09 -7.27 -8.33
CA ALA A 156 5.95 -6.61 -9.63
C ALA A 156 4.69 -7.07 -10.37
N ASP A 157 4.42 -8.38 -10.42
CA ASP A 157 3.27 -8.94 -11.13
C ASP A 157 1.95 -8.53 -10.47
N THR A 158 1.92 -8.48 -9.13
CA THR A 158 0.76 -8.01 -8.39
C THR A 158 0.45 -6.55 -8.70
N PHE A 159 1.45 -5.66 -8.62
CA PHE A 159 1.24 -4.24 -8.92
C PHE A 159 0.95 -3.98 -10.41
N CYS A 160 1.63 -4.68 -11.32
CA CYS A 160 1.30 -4.63 -12.75
C CYS A 160 -0.14 -5.07 -13.00
N TYR A 161 -0.61 -6.11 -12.32
CA TYR A 161 -1.98 -6.58 -12.46
C TYR A 161 -3.01 -5.58 -11.94
N LEU A 162 -2.69 -4.83 -10.87
CA LEU A 162 -3.52 -3.72 -10.38
C LEU A 162 -3.56 -2.51 -11.34
N VAL A 163 -2.53 -2.32 -12.16
CA VAL A 163 -2.47 -1.24 -13.15
C VAL A 163 -3.16 -1.66 -14.45
N ASP A 164 -2.80 -2.83 -15.00
CA ASP A 164 -3.10 -3.23 -16.38
C ASP A 164 -4.07 -4.41 -16.50
N GLY A 165 -4.44 -5.04 -15.37
CA GLY A 165 -5.33 -6.21 -15.39
C GLY A 165 -6.73 -5.89 -15.96
N ASN A 166 -7.56 -6.91 -16.18
CA ASN A 166 -8.93 -6.67 -16.63
C ASN A 166 -9.89 -7.41 -15.71
N TRP A 167 -10.66 -6.66 -14.92
CA TRP A 167 -11.50 -7.22 -13.86
C TRP A 167 -12.95 -6.72 -14.06
N PRO A 168 -13.68 -7.22 -15.07
CA PRO A 168 -15.01 -6.72 -15.42
C PRO A 168 -16.08 -7.02 -14.34
N GLN A 169 -15.78 -7.93 -13.41
CA GLN A 169 -16.66 -8.31 -12.31
C GLN A 169 -16.51 -7.39 -11.08
N THR A 170 -15.53 -6.48 -11.08
CA THR A 170 -15.27 -5.59 -9.95
C THR A 170 -15.83 -4.20 -10.19
N GLN A 171 -16.21 -3.53 -9.12
CA GLN A 171 -16.82 -2.19 -9.19
C GLN A 171 -15.92 -1.12 -8.60
N ILE A 172 -15.63 -1.19 -7.30
CA ILE A 172 -14.88 -0.19 -6.54
C ILE A 172 -13.43 -0.14 -6.99
N MET A 173 -12.73 -1.26 -7.11
CA MET A 173 -11.32 -1.25 -7.55
C MET A 173 -11.18 -0.80 -9.00
N SER A 174 -12.14 -1.14 -9.86
CA SER A 174 -12.24 -0.62 -11.23
C SER A 174 -12.43 0.90 -11.27
N GLN A 175 -13.32 1.44 -10.44
CA GLN A 175 -13.52 2.90 -10.29
C GLN A 175 -12.27 3.60 -9.76
N ILE A 176 -11.62 3.03 -8.74
CA ILE A 176 -10.36 3.55 -8.20
C ILE A 176 -9.31 3.62 -9.30
N ARG A 177 -9.10 2.53 -10.07
CA ARG A 177 -8.13 2.56 -11.17
C ARG A 177 -8.48 3.61 -12.22
N GLN A 178 -9.75 3.74 -12.60
CA GLN A 178 -10.19 4.76 -13.55
C GLN A 178 -9.87 6.17 -13.04
N PHE A 179 -10.14 6.44 -11.76
CA PHE A 179 -9.78 7.69 -11.10
C PHE A 179 -8.27 7.94 -11.11
N LEU A 180 -7.45 6.95 -10.71
CA LEU A 180 -5.99 7.06 -10.72
C LEU A 180 -5.47 7.39 -12.13
N CYS A 181 -5.94 6.66 -13.16
CA CYS A 181 -5.58 6.92 -14.55
C CYS A 181 -6.02 8.31 -15.02
N HIS A 182 -7.20 8.76 -14.63
CA HIS A 182 -7.70 10.10 -14.95
C HIS A 182 -6.83 11.18 -14.28
N LYS A 183 -6.55 11.04 -12.99
CA LYS A 183 -5.72 11.98 -12.23
C LYS A 183 -4.31 12.09 -12.80
N ALA A 184 -3.66 10.97 -13.12
CA ALA A 184 -2.34 11.00 -13.76
C ALA A 184 -2.35 11.72 -15.12
N ARG A 185 -3.41 11.55 -15.94
CA ARG A 185 -3.55 12.30 -17.21
C ARG A 185 -3.83 13.78 -16.98
N ALA A 186 -4.59 14.13 -15.94
CA ALA A 186 -4.82 15.53 -15.58
C ALA A 186 -3.51 16.22 -15.18
N ILE A 187 -2.62 15.54 -14.45
CA ILE A 187 -1.28 16.06 -14.12
C ILE A 187 -0.48 16.35 -15.39
N GLN A 188 -0.55 15.49 -16.41
CA GLN A 188 0.10 15.75 -17.71
C GLN A 188 -0.45 16.98 -18.45
N GLN A 189 -1.59 17.53 -18.00
CA GLN A 189 -2.23 18.73 -18.52
C GLN A 189 -2.07 19.95 -17.60
N GLY A 190 -1.26 19.84 -16.54
CA GLY A 190 -0.96 20.94 -15.61
C GLY A 190 -1.75 20.90 -14.30
N ASP A 191 -2.56 19.86 -14.05
CA ASP A 191 -3.27 19.71 -12.78
C ASP A 191 -2.29 19.37 -11.62
N SER A 192 -2.70 19.71 -10.39
CA SER A 192 -1.92 19.40 -9.18
C SER A 192 -1.76 17.90 -8.96
N GLU A 193 -0.71 17.48 -8.26
CA GLU A 193 -0.55 16.08 -7.83
C GLU A 193 -1.56 15.68 -6.75
N LEU A 194 -2.07 16.67 -6.01
CA LEU A 194 -2.98 16.48 -4.89
C LEU A 194 -4.45 16.61 -5.33
N CYS A 195 -5.34 16.13 -4.49
CA CYS A 195 -6.78 16.20 -4.67
C CYS A 195 -7.39 17.23 -3.72
N ALA A 196 -8.05 18.25 -4.25
CA ALA A 196 -8.87 19.14 -3.43
C ALA A 196 -10.02 18.33 -2.81
N ALA A 197 -10.19 18.42 -1.50
CA ALA A 197 -11.26 17.74 -0.78
C ALA A 197 -11.98 18.69 0.17
N GLN A 198 -13.30 18.53 0.24
CA GLN A 198 -14.14 19.19 1.22
C GLN A 198 -14.25 18.29 2.44
N ILE A 199 -13.74 18.75 3.58
CA ILE A 199 -13.80 18.02 4.84
C ILE A 199 -14.91 18.64 5.70
N PRO A 200 -16.00 17.92 6.01
CA PRO A 200 -17.09 18.46 6.81
C PRO A 200 -16.62 19.05 8.14
N GLY A 201 -16.98 20.30 8.42
CA GLY A 201 -16.58 21.00 9.64
C GLY A 201 -15.15 21.54 9.65
N GLN A 202 -14.40 21.38 8.56
CA GLN A 202 -13.08 21.95 8.37
C GLN A 202 -13.04 22.80 7.09
N ARG A 203 -11.89 23.44 6.82
CA ARG A 203 -11.67 24.15 5.55
C ARG A 203 -11.41 23.13 4.45
N ASP A 204 -11.68 23.50 3.21
CA ASP A 204 -11.28 22.72 2.04
C ASP A 204 -9.74 22.60 2.02
N MET A 205 -9.25 21.37 1.85
CA MET A 205 -7.83 21.02 2.00
C MET A 205 -7.35 20.17 0.82
N TRP A 206 -6.06 20.26 0.51
CA TRP A 206 -5.41 19.35 -0.41
C TRP A 206 -5.11 18.02 0.28
N LEU A 207 -5.52 16.92 -0.33
CA LEU A 207 -5.24 15.56 0.14
C LEU A 207 -4.29 14.87 -0.84
N THR A 208 -3.43 14.00 -0.31
CA THR A 208 -2.78 13.00 -1.15
C THR A 208 -3.84 12.12 -1.83
N VAL A 209 -3.47 11.48 -2.94
CA VAL A 209 -4.42 10.68 -3.74
C VAL A 209 -4.95 9.51 -2.92
N GLU A 210 -4.10 8.85 -2.15
CA GLU A 210 -4.49 7.76 -1.25
C GLU A 210 -5.38 8.24 -0.10
N GLU A 211 -5.16 9.44 0.45
CA GLU A 211 -6.03 10.04 1.47
C GLU A 211 -7.40 10.37 0.92
N HIS A 212 -7.46 10.91 -0.29
CA HIS A 212 -8.71 11.19 -0.98
C HIS A 212 -9.51 9.90 -1.19
N LEU A 213 -8.85 8.83 -1.65
CA LEU A 213 -9.49 7.53 -1.84
C LEU A 213 -9.97 6.91 -0.53
N VAL A 214 -9.13 6.91 0.51
CA VAL A 214 -9.51 6.39 1.83
C VAL A 214 -10.66 7.18 2.44
N THR A 215 -10.66 8.50 2.29
CA THR A 215 -11.75 9.37 2.75
C THR A 215 -13.06 9.06 2.02
N GLY A 216 -13.02 8.86 0.70
CA GLY A 216 -14.18 8.48 -0.09
C GLY A 216 -14.75 7.12 0.33
N LEU A 217 -13.89 6.11 0.53
CA LEU A 217 -14.30 4.79 1.02
C LEU A 217 -14.90 4.86 2.44
N CYS A 218 -14.34 5.71 3.32
CA CYS A 218 -14.88 6.02 4.66
C CYS A 218 -16.30 6.57 4.58
N GLN A 219 -16.47 7.63 3.80
CA GLN A 219 -17.73 8.38 3.71
C GLN A 219 -18.85 7.56 3.07
N THR A 220 -18.51 6.70 2.11
CA THR A 220 -19.47 5.86 1.38
C THR A 220 -19.70 4.50 2.01
N LEU A 221 -18.91 4.14 3.05
CA LEU A 221 -18.90 2.81 3.67
C LEU A 221 -18.63 1.67 2.66
N ALA A 222 -17.92 1.96 1.57
CA ALA A 222 -17.66 1.02 0.47
C ALA A 222 -16.50 0.03 0.74
N TRP A 223 -16.03 -0.09 1.98
CA TRP A 223 -14.91 -0.95 2.35
C TRP A 223 -15.15 -2.43 2.04
N ASN A 224 -16.34 -2.95 2.33
CA ASN A 224 -16.64 -4.36 2.06
C ASN A 224 -16.53 -4.66 0.57
N ALA A 225 -17.13 -3.82 -0.28
CA ALA A 225 -17.04 -3.96 -1.73
C ALA A 225 -15.59 -3.83 -2.25
N PHE A 226 -14.75 -2.98 -1.63
CA PHE A 226 -13.33 -2.93 -1.96
C PHE A 226 -12.61 -4.25 -1.67
N PHE A 227 -12.86 -4.89 -0.52
CA PHE A 227 -12.24 -6.18 -0.17
C PHE A 227 -12.81 -7.35 -0.98
N ASP A 228 -14.09 -7.31 -1.33
CA ASP A 228 -14.72 -8.29 -2.24
C ASP A 228 -14.09 -8.22 -3.64
N ASP A 229 -13.90 -7.01 -4.18
CA ASP A 229 -13.19 -6.80 -5.43
C ASP A 229 -11.74 -7.30 -5.36
N ALA A 230 -11.04 -7.01 -4.26
CA ALA A 230 -9.66 -7.45 -4.06
C ALA A 230 -9.55 -8.99 -4.05
N LYS A 231 -10.54 -9.68 -3.46
CA LYS A 231 -10.63 -11.14 -3.50
C LYS A 231 -10.69 -11.64 -4.94
N VAL A 232 -11.62 -11.12 -5.74
CA VAL A 232 -11.81 -11.51 -7.14
C VAL A 232 -10.52 -11.31 -7.94
N ILE A 233 -9.87 -10.15 -7.77
CA ILE A 233 -8.62 -9.82 -8.47
C ILE A 233 -7.49 -10.77 -8.07
N PHE A 234 -7.34 -11.06 -6.79
CA PHE A 234 -6.25 -11.91 -6.30
C PHE A 234 -6.46 -13.40 -6.60
N ASP A 235 -7.70 -13.89 -6.55
CA ASP A 235 -8.04 -15.25 -7.02
C ASP A 235 -7.72 -15.41 -8.52
N GLU A 236 -8.10 -14.43 -9.34
CA GLU A 236 -7.81 -14.46 -10.77
C GLU A 236 -6.31 -14.39 -11.05
N LEU A 237 -5.57 -13.57 -10.30
CA LEU A 237 -4.11 -13.46 -10.43
C LEU A 237 -3.41 -14.78 -10.08
N LEU A 238 -3.79 -15.42 -8.97
CA LEU A 238 -3.28 -16.73 -8.57
C LEU A 238 -3.54 -17.78 -9.67
N LEU A 239 -4.78 -17.82 -10.18
CA LEU A 239 -5.16 -18.73 -11.26
C LEU A 239 -4.33 -18.50 -12.53
N ARG A 240 -4.16 -17.25 -12.96
CA ARG A 240 -3.37 -16.87 -14.15
C ARG A 240 -1.90 -17.29 -14.02
N GLN A 241 -1.35 -17.24 -12.81
CA GLN A 241 0.05 -17.59 -12.52
C GLN A 241 0.25 -19.07 -12.16
N GLY A 242 -0.83 -19.87 -12.17
CA GLY A 242 -0.77 -21.28 -11.75
C GLY A 242 -0.33 -21.44 -10.29
N LYS A 243 -0.63 -20.46 -9.45
CA LYS A 243 -0.31 -20.45 -8.02
C LYS A 243 -1.55 -20.68 -7.19
N THR A 244 -1.37 -21.17 -5.97
CA THR A 244 -2.46 -21.44 -5.05
C THR A 244 -2.04 -21.08 -3.63
N LEU A 245 -2.97 -20.55 -2.86
CA LEU A 245 -2.87 -20.51 -1.40
C LEU A 245 -3.67 -21.68 -0.82
N PRO A 246 -3.36 -22.13 0.42
CA PRO A 246 -4.22 -23.08 1.11
C PRO A 246 -5.66 -22.53 1.24
N PRO A 247 -6.66 -23.42 1.36
CA PRO A 247 -8.06 -23.02 1.50
C PRO A 247 -8.26 -21.96 2.58
N HIS A 248 -9.15 -21.01 2.34
CA HIS A 248 -9.52 -19.91 3.25
C HIS A 248 -8.44 -18.89 3.60
N VAL A 249 -7.15 -19.16 3.36
CA VAL A 249 -6.06 -18.25 3.75
C VAL A 249 -6.20 -16.85 3.13
N LEU A 250 -6.55 -16.77 1.85
CA LEU A 250 -6.76 -15.48 1.20
C LEU A 250 -7.97 -14.72 1.78
N GLU A 251 -9.07 -15.45 2.02
CA GLU A 251 -10.32 -14.91 2.60
C GLU A 251 -10.10 -14.39 4.01
N GLU A 252 -9.42 -15.16 4.85
CA GLU A 252 -9.07 -14.80 6.21
C GLU A 252 -8.09 -13.61 6.23
N ALA A 253 -7.12 -13.56 5.33
CA ALA A 253 -6.18 -12.44 5.21
C ALA A 253 -6.87 -11.14 4.78
N LEU A 254 -7.80 -11.20 3.82
CA LEU A 254 -8.61 -10.04 3.40
C LEU A 254 -9.55 -9.59 4.51
N THR A 255 -10.16 -10.54 5.21
CA THR A 255 -11.01 -10.24 6.38
C THR A 255 -10.19 -9.57 7.48
N LEU A 256 -8.99 -10.05 7.77
CA LEU A 256 -8.09 -9.44 8.73
C LEU A 256 -7.71 -8.01 8.31
N SER A 257 -7.36 -7.79 7.04
CA SER A 257 -7.07 -6.46 6.52
C SER A 257 -8.26 -5.49 6.70
N SER A 258 -9.49 -5.96 6.44
CA SER A 258 -10.72 -5.18 6.70
C SER A 258 -10.90 -4.87 8.19
N CYS A 259 -10.71 -5.85 9.07
CA CYS A 259 -10.78 -5.67 10.52
C CYS A 259 -9.74 -4.68 11.04
N LEU A 260 -8.49 -4.76 10.57
CA LEU A 260 -7.42 -3.84 10.94
C LEU A 260 -7.77 -2.40 10.55
N LEU A 261 -8.26 -2.19 9.34
CA LEU A 261 -8.68 -0.88 8.86
C LEU A 261 -9.86 -0.31 9.67
N GLN A 262 -10.91 -1.11 9.86
CA GLN A 262 -12.06 -0.71 10.67
C GLN A 262 -11.66 -0.45 12.13
N GLY A 263 -10.69 -1.19 12.66
CA GLY A 263 -10.15 -0.95 13.99
C GLY A 263 -9.30 0.33 14.09
N ILE A 264 -8.84 0.91 12.99
CA ILE A 264 -8.18 2.23 12.94
C ILE A 264 -9.23 3.33 12.86
N ILE A 265 -10.23 3.19 11.98
CA ILE A 265 -11.20 4.24 11.69
C ILE A 265 -12.33 4.29 12.72
N LEU A 266 -12.86 3.13 13.09
CA LEU A 266 -14.04 2.99 13.95
C LEU A 266 -13.69 2.59 15.38
N GLU A 267 -12.39 2.36 15.67
CA GLU A 267 -11.87 1.89 16.96
C GLU A 267 -12.59 0.63 17.50
N LYS A 268 -13.09 -0.20 16.59
CA LYS A 268 -13.84 -1.41 16.95
C LYS A 268 -12.88 -2.56 17.30
N PRO A 269 -13.11 -3.26 18.43
CA PRO A 269 -12.44 -4.53 18.67
C PRO A 269 -12.94 -5.58 17.66
N PHE A 270 -12.12 -6.60 17.44
CA PHE A 270 -12.49 -7.73 16.61
C PHE A 270 -11.87 -9.02 17.12
N ASP A 271 -12.45 -10.12 16.69
CA ASP A 271 -11.98 -11.46 17.03
C ASP A 271 -12.25 -12.40 15.84
N LEU A 272 -11.18 -12.76 15.14
CA LEU A 272 -11.21 -13.45 13.86
C LEU A 272 -10.69 -14.88 14.03
N PRO A 273 -11.53 -15.92 13.86
CA PRO A 273 -11.02 -17.29 13.73
C PRO A 273 -10.17 -17.42 12.47
N VAL A 274 -9.09 -18.18 12.57
CA VAL A 274 -8.20 -18.46 11.44
C VAL A 274 -7.81 -19.92 11.42
N SER A 275 -7.57 -20.44 10.22
CA SER A 275 -7.26 -21.85 9.96
C SER A 275 -5.78 -22.11 9.64
N SER A 276 -4.96 -21.05 9.62
CA SER A 276 -3.52 -21.13 9.41
C SER A 276 -2.75 -20.08 10.20
N ASN A 277 -1.43 -20.27 10.27
CA ASN A 277 -0.50 -19.32 10.90
C ASN A 277 -0.13 -18.13 9.99
N PHE A 278 -0.99 -17.74 9.04
CA PHE A 278 -0.65 -16.75 8.02
C PHE A 278 -0.24 -15.39 8.61
N TRP A 279 -0.78 -15.01 9.77
CA TRP A 279 -0.40 -13.79 10.46
C TRP A 279 1.05 -13.84 10.96
N GLN A 280 1.46 -14.95 11.57
CA GLN A 280 2.83 -15.18 12.01
C GLN A 280 3.78 -15.25 10.80
N VAL A 281 3.36 -15.90 9.73
CA VAL A 281 4.11 -15.93 8.46
C VAL A 281 4.33 -14.52 7.91
N TYR A 282 3.27 -13.71 7.87
CA TYR A 282 3.32 -12.31 7.48
C TYR A 282 4.29 -11.50 8.36
N GLN A 283 4.22 -11.65 9.70
CA GLN A 283 5.17 -11.01 10.61
C GLN A 283 6.62 -11.47 10.37
N GLY A 284 6.80 -12.75 10.03
CA GLY A 284 8.08 -13.32 9.60
C GLY A 284 8.62 -12.63 8.34
N VAL A 285 7.78 -12.40 7.33
CA VAL A 285 8.16 -11.63 6.13
C VAL A 285 8.65 -10.23 6.51
N LEU A 286 7.87 -9.49 7.29
CA LEU A 286 8.23 -8.12 7.69
C LEU A 286 9.56 -8.03 8.45
N SER A 287 9.83 -9.03 9.29
CA SER A 287 11.04 -9.07 10.13
C SER A 287 12.25 -9.71 9.43
N GLY A 288 12.10 -10.23 8.20
CA GLY A 288 13.15 -10.94 7.48
C GLY A 288 13.40 -12.38 7.95
N HIS A 289 12.48 -12.95 8.75
CA HIS A 289 12.53 -14.32 9.25
C HIS A 289 11.26 -15.06 8.81
N PRO A 290 11.10 -15.36 7.51
CA PRO A 290 9.87 -15.96 6.99
C PRO A 290 9.61 -17.32 7.61
N LEU A 291 8.39 -17.53 8.08
CA LEU A 291 7.92 -18.81 8.59
C LEU A 291 7.25 -19.61 7.47
N THR A 292 7.19 -20.93 7.63
CA THR A 292 6.41 -21.78 6.72
C THR A 292 4.93 -21.66 7.05
N LEU A 293 4.12 -21.47 6.00
CA LEU A 293 2.67 -21.50 6.11
C LEU A 293 2.21 -22.92 6.45
N ALA A 294 1.48 -23.06 7.55
CA ALA A 294 1.03 -24.33 8.08
C ALA A 294 -0.39 -24.21 8.65
N PRO A 295 -1.15 -25.31 8.66
CA PRO A 295 -2.42 -25.36 9.38
C PRO A 295 -2.25 -24.97 10.84
N TRP A 296 -3.13 -24.10 11.33
CA TRP A 296 -3.13 -23.64 12.72
C TRP A 296 -4.55 -23.21 13.08
N GLN A 297 -5.07 -23.71 14.19
CA GLN A 297 -6.40 -23.33 14.66
C GLN A 297 -6.27 -22.37 15.83
N GLY A 298 -6.86 -21.20 15.68
CA GLY A 298 -6.87 -20.19 16.72
C GLY A 298 -7.59 -18.93 16.31
N ARG A 299 -7.39 -17.87 17.08
CA ARG A 299 -8.07 -16.59 16.88
C ARG A 299 -7.08 -15.44 16.91
N LEU A 300 -7.29 -14.50 15.99
CA LEU A 300 -6.64 -13.20 15.96
C LEU A 300 -7.57 -12.18 16.61
N SER A 301 -7.21 -11.74 17.81
CA SER A 301 -8.05 -10.84 18.59
C SER A 301 -7.38 -9.50 18.82
N ARG A 302 -8.17 -8.44 18.73
CA ARG A 302 -7.83 -7.11 19.24
C ARG A 302 -8.98 -6.63 20.13
N ASN A 303 -8.70 -6.55 21.43
CA ASN A 303 -9.70 -6.24 22.46
C ASN A 303 -9.49 -4.86 23.13
N TRP A 304 -8.78 -3.95 22.46
CA TRP A 304 -8.57 -2.58 22.93
C TRP A 304 -8.88 -1.56 21.81
N ALA A 305 -9.29 -0.37 22.23
CA ALA A 305 -9.42 0.81 21.36
C ALA A 305 -8.07 1.55 21.28
N GLY A 306 -7.81 2.24 20.17
CA GLY A 306 -6.59 3.03 19.98
C GLY A 306 -5.31 2.22 19.71
N HIS A 307 -4.16 2.90 19.73
CA HIS A 307 -2.84 2.33 19.47
C HIS A 307 -2.46 1.26 20.52
N PRO A 308 -1.67 0.22 20.16
CA PRO A 308 -1.17 -0.10 18.82
C PRO A 308 -2.19 -0.81 17.93
N TYR A 309 -2.42 -0.28 16.72
CA TYR A 309 -3.43 -0.78 15.78
C TYR A 309 -3.03 -2.08 15.07
N HIS A 310 -1.74 -2.35 14.94
CA HIS A 310 -1.18 -3.49 14.20
C HIS A 310 -0.69 -4.63 15.10
N GLN A 311 -0.94 -4.55 16.40
CA GLN A 311 -0.68 -5.67 17.31
C GLN A 311 -1.96 -6.47 17.50
N LEU A 312 -1.83 -7.80 17.50
CA LEU A 312 -2.93 -8.74 17.69
C LEU A 312 -2.54 -9.75 18.77
N LYS A 313 -3.53 -10.17 19.56
CA LYS A 313 -3.40 -11.33 20.44
C LYS A 313 -3.67 -12.59 19.64
N LEU A 314 -2.71 -13.51 19.70
CA LEU A 314 -2.84 -14.87 19.18
C LEU A 314 -3.42 -15.73 20.30
N ILE A 315 -4.62 -16.28 20.09
CA ILE A 315 -5.28 -17.16 21.06
C ILE A 315 -5.33 -18.56 20.44
N HIS A 316 -4.66 -19.53 21.06
CA HIS A 316 -4.74 -20.92 20.63
C HIS A 316 -6.08 -21.53 21.04
N GLU A 317 -6.62 -22.41 20.21
CA GLU A 317 -7.88 -23.10 20.52
C GLU A 317 -7.78 -23.95 21.80
N THR A 318 -6.60 -24.50 22.10
CA THR A 318 -6.31 -25.22 23.36
C THR A 318 -6.41 -24.34 24.61
N ASP A 319 -6.17 -23.04 24.49
CA ASP A 319 -6.25 -22.09 25.61
C ASP A 319 -7.70 -21.65 25.88
N LEU A 320 -8.58 -21.75 24.88
CA LEU A 320 -10.01 -21.47 25.00
C LEU A 320 -10.77 -22.62 25.70
N ALA A 321 -10.32 -23.86 25.52
CA ALA A 321 -10.90 -25.03 26.20
C ALA A 321 -10.68 -25.03 27.73
N GLY A 322 -9.71 -24.26 28.23
CA GLY A 322 -9.44 -24.09 29.67
C GLY A 322 -10.34 -23.05 30.36
N GLN A 323 -11.12 -22.26 29.62
CA GLN A 323 -12.01 -21.24 30.16
C GLN A 323 -13.48 -21.73 30.15
N SER A 324 -13.78 -22.75 30.96
CA SER A 324 -15.17 -23.05 31.31
C SER A 324 -15.72 -21.93 32.22
N PRO A 325 -16.95 -21.43 32.02
CA PRO A 325 -17.52 -20.43 32.92
C PRO A 325 -17.67 -21.03 34.34
N PRO A 326 -17.50 -20.23 35.41
CA PRO A 326 -17.74 -20.72 36.76
C PRO A 326 -19.19 -21.19 36.86
N GLY A 327 -19.36 -22.49 37.16
CA GLY A 327 -20.66 -23.10 37.34
C GLY A 327 -21.48 -22.31 38.35
N THR A 328 -22.73 -22.04 37.97
CA THR A 328 -23.76 -21.53 38.86
C THR A 328 -23.80 -22.37 40.15
N PRO A 329 -23.68 -21.77 41.34
CA PRO A 329 -23.86 -22.53 42.57
C PRO A 329 -25.33 -22.92 42.70
N SER A 330 -25.60 -24.20 42.47
CA SER A 330 -26.83 -24.86 42.84
C SER A 330 -26.96 -24.92 44.36
N GLY A 331 -27.98 -24.26 44.91
CA GLY A 331 -28.64 -24.71 46.13
C GLY A 331 -28.50 -23.80 47.35
N ALA A 332 -29.55 -23.02 47.62
CA ALA A 332 -30.00 -22.77 48.98
C ALA A 332 -31.54 -22.77 49.01
N LYS A 333 -32.09 -23.82 49.60
CA LYS A 333 -33.50 -23.93 50.01
C LYS A 333 -33.81 -22.80 50.99
N MET A 334 -34.91 -22.08 50.79
CA MET A 334 -35.65 -21.44 51.89
C MET A 334 -37.05 -22.03 51.96
N THR A 335 -37.23 -22.83 53.00
CA THR A 335 -38.48 -23.22 53.63
C THR A 335 -39.09 -22.06 54.43
N GLY A 336 -40.42 -21.91 54.38
CA GLY A 336 -41.38 -21.34 55.35
C GLY A 336 -41.04 -20.02 56.08
N ALA A 337 -41.98 -19.13 56.35
CA ALA A 337 -43.43 -19.25 56.56
C ALA A 337 -44.11 -17.92 56.20
#